data_AF-A0A832Q6D9-F1
#
_entry.id   AF-A0A832Q6D9-F1
#
_cell.length_a   1.000
_cell.length_b   1.000
_cell.length_c   1.000
_cell.angle_alpha   90.00
_cell.angle_beta   90.00
_cell.angle_gamma   90.00
#
_symmetry.space_group_name_H-M   'P 1'
#
loop_
_entity.id
_entity.type
_entity.pdbx_description
1 polymer ?
#
loop_
_entity_poly.entity_id
_entity_poly.type
_entity_poly.pdbx_seq_one_letter_code
_entity_poly.pdbx_strand_id
1 'polypeptide(L)' 'MSAALTVLGLDYGTKKLGVAIGQNLTNTAMGIDVLPVRNREPEWARLD' A
#
# COMPACT_ATOMS: atom_id res chain seq x y z
N MET A 1 -4.93 14.37 22.94
CA MET A 1 -3.96 13.62 22.11
C MET A 1 -4.69 13.16 20.86
N SER A 2 -4.07 13.30 19.68
CA SER A 2 -4.61 12.68 18.46
C SER A 2 -4.44 11.17 18.56
N ALA A 3 -5.41 10.40 18.08
CA ALA A 3 -5.29 8.94 18.01
C ALA A 3 -4.17 8.53 17.04
N ALA A 4 -3.51 7.40 17.31
CA ALA A 4 -2.57 6.82 16.36
C ALA A 4 -3.35 6.46 15.08
N LEU A 5 -2.95 7.05 13.96
CA LEU A 5 -3.53 6.84 12.65
C LEU A 5 -2.61 5.94 11.85
N THR A 6 -3.15 4.84 11.33
CA THR A 6 -2.49 4.00 10.32
C THR A 6 -3.16 4.26 8.98
N VAL A 7 -2.36 4.46 7.94
CA VAL A 7 -2.83 4.76 6.58
C VAL A 7 -2.24 3.79 5.57
N LEU A 8 -3.01 3.52 4.52
CA LEU A 8 -2.57 2.74 3.35
C LEU A 8 -2.34 3.69 2.18
N GLY A 9 -1.17 3.59 1.54
CA GLY A 9 -0.82 4.27 0.31
C GLY A 9 -0.92 3.31 -0.88
N LEU A 10 -1.62 3.74 -1.94
CA LEU A 10 -1.77 2.99 -3.19
C LEU A 10 -1.24 3.83 -4.35
N ASP A 11 -0.23 3.32 -5.05
CA ASP A 11 0.34 3.94 -6.26
C ASP A 11 -0.13 3.16 -7.49
N TYR A 12 -1.21 3.64 -8.12
CA TYR A 12 -1.89 2.95 -9.19
C TYR A 12 -1.09 2.95 -10.50
N GLY A 13 -0.87 1.76 -11.05
CA GLY A 13 -0.38 1.57 -12.41
C GLY A 13 -1.10 0.41 -13.11
N THR A 14 -1.18 0.50 -14.45
CA THR A 14 -1.92 -0.49 -15.27
C THR A 14 -1.25 -1.86 -15.35
N LYS A 15 0.03 -1.95 -14.95
CA LYS A 15 0.83 -3.19 -14.90
C LYS A 15 1.30 -3.55 -13.49
N LYS A 16 1.38 -2.56 -12.60
CA LYS A 16 1.94 -2.66 -11.25
C LYS A 16 1.19 -1.71 -10.33
N LEU A 17 0.83 -2.17 -9.13
CA LEU A 17 0.25 -1.36 -8.07
C LEU A 17 1.23 -1.34 -6.90
N GLY A 18 1.78 -0.18 -6.57
CA GLY A 18 2.59 -0.01 -5.36
C GLY A 18 1.69 0.06 -4.12
N VAL A 19 2.10 -0.62 -3.05
CA VAL A 19 1.38 -0.64 -1.76
C VAL A 19 2.34 -0.24 -0.65
N ALA A 20 1.93 0.68 0.22
CA ALA A 20 2.71 1.14 1.36
C ALA A 20 1.83 1.34 2.59
N ILE A 21 2.43 1.24 3.78
CA ILE A 21 1.80 1.55 5.06
C ILE A 21 2.52 2.72 5.73
N GLY A 22 1.76 3.62 6.35
CA GLY A 22 2.30 4.75 7.10
C GLY A 22 1.58 4.96 8.41
N GLN A 23 2.22 5.71 9.30
CA GLN A 23 1.61 6.12 10.56
C GLN A 23 2.06 7.52 11.00
N ASN A 24 1.21 8.18 11.78
CA ASN A 24 1.43 9.57 12.21
C ASN A 24 2.24 9.71 13.51
N LEU A 25 2.45 8.62 14.26
CA LEU A 25 3.17 8.67 15.54
C LEU A 25 4.67 8.94 15.33
N THR A 26 5.29 8.32 14.32
CA THR A 26 6.69 8.55 13.94
C THR A 26 6.83 9.25 12.59
N ASN A 27 5.71 9.59 11.93
CA ASN A 27 5.69 10.23 10.60
C ASN A 27 6.53 9.47 9.55
N THR A 28 6.40 8.14 9.54
CA THR A 28 7.12 7.28 8.59
C THR A 28 6.16 6.44 7.77
N ALA A 29 6.64 6.04 6.59
CA ALA A 29 5.99 5.08 5.72
C ALA A 29 6.99 4.05 5.20
N MET A 30 6.51 2.86 4.89
CA MET A 30 7.29 1.75 4.35
C MET A 30 6.51 1.07 3.21
N GLY A 31 7.20 0.72 2.13
CA GLY A 31 6.62 -0.10 1.08
C GLY A 31 6.34 -1.51 1.58
N ILE A 32 5.13 -2.01 1.32
CA ILE A 32 4.71 -3.39 1.63
C ILE A 32 5.09 -4.29 0.45
N ASP A 33 4.57 -3.99 -0.74
CA ASP A 33 4.84 -4.76 -1.96
C ASP A 33 4.51 -3.94 -3.23
N VAL A 34 4.86 -4.49 -4.40
CA VAL A 34 4.43 -4.03 -5.72
C VAL A 34 3.68 -5.17 -6.41
N LEU A 35 2.35 -5.06 -6.46
CA LEU A 35 1.49 -6.10 -7.02
C LEU A 35 1.49 -6.03 -8.55
N PRO A 36 1.74 -7.14 -9.27
CA PRO A 36 1.43 -7.22 -10.68
C PRO A 36 -0.07 -7.01 -10.92
N VAL A 37 -0.41 -6.30 -11.98
CA VAL A 37 -1.80 -6.11 -12.42
C VAL A 37 -2.01 -6.88 -13.71
N ARG A 38 -2.97 -7.80 -13.71
CA ARG A 38 -3.37 -8.61 -14.88
C ARG A 38 -4.85 -8.46 -15.11
N ASN A 39 -5.27 -8.25 -16.35
CA ASN A 39 -6.68 -8.07 -16.69
C ASN A 39 -7.40 -6.99 -15.84
N ARG A 40 -6.67 -5.92 -15.49
CA ARG A 40 -7.12 -4.82 -14.60
C ARG A 40 -7.33 -5.22 -13.13
N GLU A 41 -6.84 -6.37 -12.72
CA GLU A 41 -6.92 -6.88 -11.36
C GLU A 41 -5.50 -7.04 -10.77
N PRO A 42 -5.19 -6.37 -9.64
CA PRO A 42 -3.96 -6.64 -8.89
C PRO A 42 -3.98 -8.06 -8.31
N GLU A 43 -2.83 -8.73 -8.28
CA GLU A 43 -2.66 -10.02 -7.61
C GLU A 43 -2.70 -9.87 -6.08
N TRP A 44 -3.89 -9.60 -5.50
CA TRP A 44 -4.08 -9.31 -4.06
C TRP A 44 -3.60 -10.41 -3.13
N ALA A 45 -3.65 -11.67 -3.56
CA ALA A 45 -3.19 -12.83 -2.79
C ALA A 45 -1.68 -12.79 -2.42
N ARG A 46 -0.91 -11.83 -2.96
CA ARG A 46 0.47 -11.58 -2.52
C ARG A 46 0.56 -10.82 -1.20
N LEU A 47 -0.54 -10.21 -0.74
CA LEU A 47 -0.62 -9.47 0.52
C LEU A 47 -1.21 -10.30 1.68
N ASP A 48 -1.50 -11.59 1.47
CA ASP A 48 -2.06 -12.51 2.49
C ASP A 48 -1.08 -12.80 3.65
#